data_AF-A0A4S4CCA8-F1
#
_entry.id   AF-A0A4S4CCA8-F1
#
_cell.length_a   1.000
_cell.length_b   1.000
_cell.length_c   1.000
_cell.angle_alpha   90.00
_cell.angle_beta   90.00
_cell.angle_gamma   90.00
#
_symmetry.space_group_name_H-M   'P 1'
#
loop_
_entity.id
_entity.type
_entity.pdbx_description
1 polymer ?
#
loop_
_entity_poly.entity_id
_entity_poly.type
_entity_poly.pdbx_seq_one_letter_code
_entity_poly.pdbx_strand_id
1 'polypeptide(L)'
;MASGTDVAIESADVVLMQNDLGKLAGAVRLARAARRTVITNLAFAFGIILIVAPLAVAGKVPLPLGVVAHEGGTVFVVFMGLRLLTYRL
;
A
#
# COMPACT_ATOMS: atom_id res chain seq x y z
N MET A 1 17.39 2.87 -23.99
CA MET A 1 17.12 4.32 -24.15
C MET A 1 15.66 4.42 -24.60
N ALA A 2 14.82 5.12 -23.82
CA ALA A 2 13.41 5.28 -24.16
C ALA A 2 13.31 5.98 -25.52
N SER A 3 12.49 5.44 -26.43
CA SER A 3 12.38 5.91 -27.82
C SER A 3 11.48 7.15 -27.99
N GLY A 4 11.20 7.88 -26.91
CA GLY A 4 10.34 9.08 -26.92
C GLY A 4 11.15 10.34 -27.20
N THR A 5 10.48 11.39 -27.68
CA THR A 5 11.08 12.73 -27.74
C THR A 5 11.34 13.23 -26.32
N ASP A 6 12.37 14.05 -26.14
CA ASP A 6 12.76 14.56 -24.81
C ASP A 6 11.61 15.30 -24.12
N VAL A 7 10.85 16.09 -24.91
CA VAL A 7 9.62 16.77 -24.47
C VAL A 7 8.55 15.78 -23.98
N ALA A 8 8.41 14.62 -24.62
CA ALA A 8 7.45 13.60 -24.21
C ALA A 8 7.90 12.86 -22.93
N ILE A 9 9.21 12.73 -22.71
CA ILE A 9 9.77 12.13 -21.50
C ILE A 9 9.61 13.08 -20.31
N GLU A 10 9.84 14.38 -20.50
CA GLU A 10 9.74 15.40 -19.45
C GLU A 10 8.29 15.67 -19.00
N SER A 11 7.34 15.53 -19.92
CA SER A 11 5.91 15.79 -19.63
C SER A 11 5.12 14.57 -19.14
N ALA A 12 5.69 13.37 -19.18
CA ALA A 12 4.97 12.14 -18.82
C ALA A 12 5.09 11.81 -17.32
N ASP A 13 3.97 11.46 -16.69
CA ASP A 13 3.94 10.94 -15.31
C ASP A 13 4.60 9.56 -15.17
N VAL A 14 4.65 8.79 -16.27
CA VAL A 14 5.23 7.45 -16.32
C VAL A 14 5.96 7.25 -17.65
N VAL A 15 7.23 6.85 -17.58
CA VAL A 15 8.08 6.61 -18.76
C VAL A 15 8.48 5.13 -18.84
N LEU A 16 8.28 4.52 -20.01
CA LEU A 16 8.75 3.16 -20.30
C LEU A 16 10.25 3.19 -20.66
N MET A 17 11.08 2.66 -19.78
CA MET A 17 12.54 2.61 -19.97
C MET A 17 13.00 1.70 -21.13
N GLN A 18 12.15 0.75 -21.52
CA GLN A 18 12.35 -0.18 -22.65
C GLN A 18 11.09 -0.19 -23.51
N ASN A 19 11.23 -0.43 -24.82
CA ASN A 19 10.13 -0.49 -25.78
C ASN A 19 9.31 -1.80 -25.66
N ASP A 20 9.06 -2.25 -24.43
CA ASP A 20 8.24 -3.43 -24.14
C ASP A 20 6.89 -2.98 -23.57
N LEU A 21 5.88 -2.96 -24.43
CA LEU A 21 4.50 -2.62 -24.07
C LEU A 21 3.90 -3.62 -23.06
N GLY A 22 4.45 -4.83 -22.93
CA GLY A 22 4.05 -5.80 -21.90
C GLY A 22 4.27 -5.27 -20.49
N LYS A 23 5.34 -4.48 -20.28
CA LYS A 23 5.64 -3.85 -18.98
C LYS A 23 4.60 -2.81 -18.57
N LEU A 24 3.94 -2.18 -19.53
CA LEU A 24 2.84 -1.26 -19.25
C LEU A 24 1.65 -2.02 -18.64
N ALA A 25 1.28 -3.17 -19.20
CA ALA A 25 0.23 -4.01 -18.65
C ALA A 25 0.59 -4.53 -17.24
N GLY A 26 1.85 -4.92 -17.03
CA GLY A 26 2.39 -5.26 -15.71
C GLY A 26 2.27 -4.11 -14.70
N ALA A 27 2.68 -2.90 -15.09
CA ALA A 27 2.64 -1.71 -14.25
C ALA A 27 1.20 -1.33 -13.86
N VAL A 28 0.25 -1.39 -14.80
CA VAL A 28 -1.18 -1.12 -14.53
C VAL A 28 -1.75 -2.16 -13.56
N ARG A 29 -1.38 -3.44 -13.70
CA ARG A 29 -1.81 -4.50 -12.76
C ARG A 29 -1.24 -4.27 -11.36
N LEU A 30 0.03 -3.90 -11.26
CA LEU A 30 0.67 -3.56 -9.99
C LEU A 30 0.01 -2.33 -9.34
N ALA A 31 -0.26 -1.28 -10.10
CA ALA A 31 -0.93 -0.07 -9.60
C ALA A 31 -2.33 -0.38 -9.04
N ARG A 32 -3.12 -1.22 -9.73
CA ARG A 32 -4.43 -1.67 -9.24
C ARG A 32 -4.31 -2.51 -7.96
N ALA A 33 -3.33 -3.41 -7.90
CA ALA A 33 -3.06 -4.21 -6.70
C ALA A 33 -2.63 -3.32 -5.52
N ALA A 34 -1.75 -2.34 -5.77
CA ALA A 34 -1.31 -1.38 -4.78
C ALA A 34 -2.48 -0.55 -4.24
N ARG A 35 -3.35 -0.02 -5.11
CA ARG A 35 -4.55 0.71 -4.69
C ARG A 35 -5.46 -0.16 -3.80
N ARG A 36 -5.65 -1.43 -4.14
CA ARG A 36 -6.45 -2.36 -3.32
C ARG A 36 -5.80 -2.61 -1.95
N THR A 37 -4.48 -2.78 -1.91
CA THR A 37 -3.74 -2.92 -0.65
C THR A 37 -3.87 -1.67 0.21
N VAL A 38 -3.74 -0.46 -0.37
CA VAL A 38 -3.90 0.82 0.37
C VAL A 38 -5.28 0.91 1.00
N ILE A 39 -6.34 0.64 0.24
CA ILE A 39 -7.71 0.69 0.77
C ILE A 39 -7.91 -0.34 1.89
N THR A 40 -7.36 -1.54 1.74
CA THR A 40 -7.45 -2.61 2.76
C THR A 40 -6.69 -2.21 4.03
N ASN A 41 -5.48 -1.70 3.89
CA ASN A 41 -4.65 -1.23 5.00
C ASN A 41 -5.33 -0.09 5.75
N LEU A 42 -5.93 0.86 5.02
CA LEU A 42 -6.63 1.98 5.61
C LEU A 42 -7.88 1.52 6.37
N ALA A 43 -8.70 0.65 5.76
CA ALA A 43 -9.88 0.09 6.42
C ALA A 43 -9.51 -0.70 7.68
N PHE A 44 -8.43 -1.48 7.63
CA PHE A 44 -7.93 -2.24 8.78
C PHE A 44 -7.41 -1.32 9.90
N ALA A 45 -6.60 -0.31 9.56
CA ALA A 45 -6.06 0.64 10.53
C ALA A 45 -7.18 1.44 11.22
N PHE A 46 -8.16 1.93 10.44
CA PHE A 46 -9.35 2.56 11.01
C PHE A 46 -10.14 1.59 11.88
N GLY A 47 -10.29 0.33 11.49
CA GLY A 47 -10.93 -0.70 12.30
C GLY A 47 -10.28 -0.87 13.67
N ILE A 48 -8.94 -0.95 13.73
CA ILE A 48 -8.21 -1.01 15.00
C ILE A 48 -8.49 0.23 15.85
N ILE A 49 -8.36 1.43 15.28
CA ILE A 49 -8.57 2.68 16.02
C ILE A 49 -10.00 2.76 16.56
N LEU A 50 -11.00 2.48 15.73
CA LEU A 50 -12.41 2.55 16.09
C LEU A 50 -12.83 1.50 17.12
N ILE A 51 -12.08 0.42 17.29
CA ILE A 51 -12.37 -0.63 18.29
C ILE A 51 -11.55 -0.39 19.56
N VAL A 52 -10.23 -0.27 19.43
CA VAL A 52 -9.30 -0.22 20.56
C VAL A 52 -9.43 1.10 21.31
N ALA A 53 -9.58 2.24 20.62
CA ALA A 53 -9.63 3.54 21.31
C ALA A 53 -10.86 3.67 22.22
N PRO A 54 -12.10 3.35 21.79
CA PRO A 54 -13.26 3.39 22.69
C PRO A 54 -13.17 2.39 23.83
N LEU A 55 -12.65 1.18 23.58
CA LEU A 55 -12.49 0.18 24.63
C LEU A 55 -11.44 0.60 25.69
N ALA A 56 -10.35 1.23 25.27
CA ALA A 56 -9.34 1.78 26.17
C ALA A 56 -9.92 2.92 27.02
N VAL A 57 -10.66 3.85 26.40
CA VAL A 57 -11.33 4.96 27.12
C VAL A 57 -12.38 4.44 28.09
N ALA A 58 -13.13 3.40 27.72
CA ALA A 58 -14.11 2.74 28.59
C ALA A 58 -13.46 1.87 29.70
N GLY A 59 -12.14 1.79 29.78
CA GLY A 59 -11.42 0.97 30.76
C GLY A 59 -11.57 -0.55 30.55
N LYS A 60 -12.03 -0.98 29.37
CA LYS A 60 -12.28 -2.40 29.04
C LYS A 60 -11.06 -3.13 28.50
N VAL A 61 -10.01 -2.39 28.13
CA VAL A 61 -8.75 -2.95 27.61
C VAL A 61 -7.57 -2.34 28.36
N PRO A 62 -6.69 -3.16 28.97
CA PRO A 62 -5.44 -2.68 29.55
C PRO A 62 -4.57 -1.97 28.50
N LEU A 63 -3.95 -0.85 28.86
CA LEU A 63 -3.10 -0.06 27.95
C LEU A 63 -2.04 -0.90 27.21
N PRO A 64 -1.32 -1.84 27.84
CA PRO A 64 -0.34 -2.66 27.13
C PRO A 64 -0.96 -3.49 25.99
N LEU A 65 -2.17 -4.03 26.19
CA LEU A 65 -2.88 -4.76 25.15
C LEU A 65 -3.32 -3.85 24.00
N GLY A 66 -3.73 -2.62 24.32
CA GLY A 66 -4.03 -1.61 23.31
C GLY A 66 -2.81 -1.27 22.44
N VAL A 67 -1.62 -1.13 23.05
CA VAL A 67 -0.36 -0.88 22.33
C VAL A 67 -0.01 -2.07 21.43
N VAL A 68 -0.09 -3.30 21.95
CA VAL A 68 0.19 -4.51 21.15
C VAL A 68 -0.78 -4.62 19.96
N ALA A 69 -2.06 -4.29 20.14
CA ALA A 69 -3.01 -4.27 19.05
C ALA A 69 -2.67 -3.21 17.99
N HIS A 70 -2.22 -2.02 18.41
CA HIS A 70 -1.81 -0.94 17.51
C HIS A 70 -0.54 -1.30 16.72
N GLU A 71 0.53 -1.66 17.42
CA GLU A 71 1.84 -1.98 16.81
C GLU A 71 1.82 -3.31 16.05
N GLY A 72 1.05 -4.29 16.51
CA GLY A 72 0.79 -5.50 15.73
C GLY A 72 0.07 -5.17 14.42
N GLY A 73 -0.84 -4.18 14.46
CA GLY A 73 -1.52 -3.67 13.29
C GLY A 73 -0.58 -2.99 12.28
N THR A 74 0.41 -2.21 12.75
CA THR A 74 1.40 -1.56 11.87
C THR A 74 2.26 -2.61 11.15
N VAL A 75 2.71 -3.65 11.86
CA VAL A 75 3.44 -4.78 11.26
C VAL A 75 2.60 -5.50 10.20
N PHE A 76 1.32 -5.74 10.47
CA PHE A 76 0.42 -6.38 9.50
C PHE A 76 0.24 -5.55 8.21
N VAL A 77 0.04 -4.24 8.35
CA VAL A 77 -0.09 -3.29 7.23
C VAL A 77 1.17 -3.27 6.37
N VAL A 78 2.36 -3.28 7.01
CA VAL A 78 3.65 -3.36 6.31
C VAL A 78 3.79 -4.69 5.57
N PHE A 79 3.43 -5.81 6.21
CA PHE A 79 3.48 -7.13 5.57
C PHE A 79 2.60 -7.22 4.31
N MET A 80 1.38 -6.67 4.37
CA MET A 80 0.49 -6.56 3.20
C MET A 80 1.13 -5.75 2.05
N GLY A 81 1.87 -4.69 2.40
CA GLY A 81 2.63 -3.88 1.43
C GLY A 81 3.80 -4.65 0.81
N LEU A 82 4.59 -5.34 1.63
CA LEU A 82 5.73 -6.17 1.17
C LEU A 82 5.29 -7.27 0.19
N ARG A 83 4.06 -7.80 0.32
CA ARG A 83 3.50 -8.74 -0.64
C ARG A 83 3.46 -8.19 -2.07
N LEU A 84 3.40 -6.88 -2.28
CA LEU A 84 3.41 -6.30 -3.63
C LEU A 84 4.78 -6.41 -4.31
N LEU A 85 5.87 -6.59 -3.55
CA LEU A 85 7.22 -6.76 -4.12
C LEU A 85 7.37 -8.10 -4.86
N THR A 86 6.47 -9.06 -4.62
CA THR A 86 6.48 -10.34 -5.35
C THR A 86 5.72 -10.28 -6.68
N TYR A 87 5.04 -9.16 -6.99
CA TYR A 87 4.43 -8.97 -8.31
C TYR A 87 5.52 -8.87 -9.37
N ARG A 88 5.47 -9.77 -10.36
CA ARG A 88 6.27 -9.65 -11.58
C ARG A 88 5.51 -8.79 -12.61
N LEU A 89 6.24 -7.83 -13.17
CA LEU A 89 5.84 -6.98 -14.30
C LEU A 89 5.81 -7.78 -15.60
#